data_AF-A0A1Q6UZ48-F1
#
_entry.id   AF-A0A1Q6UZ48-F1
#
_cell.length_a   1.000
_cell.length_b   1.000
_cell.length_c   1.000
_cell.angle_alpha   90.00
_cell.angle_beta   90.00
_cell.angle_gamma   90.00
#
_symmetry.space_group_name_H-M   'P 1'
#
loop_
_entity.id
_entity.type
_entity.pdbx_description
1 polymer ?
#
loop_
_entity_poly.entity_id
_entity_poly.type
_entity_poly.pdbx_seq_one_letter_code
_entity_poly.pdbx_strand_id
1 'polypeptide(L)'
;MVILFINYPMMQSYKHFNKLPSDQFENLEISIDKLKEYKELVGNISSYKDLNKYDYITYYSLTIHHLRKANKIVYNVYDLLGKEEYLKLNMLKIYEYQINLLNEKRRVSVLNTCIFALIDFAPTKFFNFVEKNKNILLLVKLFRSC
;
A
#
# COMPACT_ATOMS: atom_id res chain seq x y z
N MET A 1 -17.71 7.13 8.38
CA MET A 1 -16.37 6.54 8.51
C MET A 1 -16.47 5.08 8.10
N VAL A 2 -16.35 4.79 6.80
CA VAL A 2 -16.60 3.46 6.24
C VAL A 2 -15.30 2.68 6.30
N ILE A 3 -15.22 1.75 7.25
CA ILE A 3 -14.20 0.72 7.35
C ILE A 3 -14.36 -0.15 6.09
N LEU A 4 -13.62 0.20 5.04
CA LEU A 4 -13.66 -0.50 3.76
C LEU A 4 -13.14 -1.93 3.95
N PHE A 5 -14.07 -2.85 4.19
CA PHE A 5 -13.90 -4.30 4.17
C PHE A 5 -12.55 -4.77 4.73
N ILE A 6 -12.47 -4.83 6.07
CA ILE A 6 -11.57 -5.78 6.76
C ILE A 6 -12.08 -7.19 6.45
N ASN A 7 -11.90 -7.64 5.21
CA ASN A 7 -11.77 -9.06 4.94
C ASN A 7 -10.36 -9.41 5.43
N TYR A 8 -10.24 -10.42 6.29
CA TYR A 8 -8.96 -10.94 6.79
C TYR A 8 -7.86 -11.10 5.70
N PRO A 9 -8.19 -11.43 4.43
CA PRO A 9 -7.27 -11.30 3.28
C PRO A 9 -6.64 -9.92 3.08
N MET A 10 -7.39 -8.82 3.20
CA MET A 10 -6.88 -7.45 3.05
C MET A 10 -5.87 -7.10 4.13
N MET A 11 -5.92 -7.72 5.31
CA MET A 11 -4.87 -7.51 6.32
C MET A 11 -3.51 -8.02 5.87
N GLN A 12 -3.41 -8.90 4.87
CA GLN A 12 -2.13 -9.34 4.32
C GLN A 12 -1.65 -8.44 3.16
N SER A 13 -2.53 -7.62 2.57
CA SER A 13 -2.20 -6.86 1.37
C SER A 13 -1.11 -5.80 1.59
N TYR A 14 -0.93 -5.31 2.83
CA TYR A 14 0.09 -4.31 3.14
C TYR A 14 1.52 -4.81 2.93
N LYS A 15 1.73 -6.13 2.91
CA LYS A 15 3.05 -6.75 2.72
C LYS A 15 3.17 -7.53 1.41
N HIS A 16 2.28 -7.30 0.44
CA HIS A 16 2.34 -7.94 -0.87
C HIS A 16 3.48 -7.38 -1.75
N PHE A 17 4.71 -7.62 -1.32
CA PHE A 17 5.93 -7.10 -1.92
C PHE A 17 7.03 -8.17 -1.88
N ASN A 18 7.62 -8.47 -3.03
CA ASN A 18 8.83 -9.30 -3.13
C ASN A 18 10.11 -8.49 -2.87
N LYS A 19 10.10 -7.20 -3.20
CA LYS A 19 11.18 -6.23 -2.95
C LYS A 19 10.59 -4.86 -2.65
N LEU A 20 11.35 -4.02 -1.97
CA LEU A 20 11.09 -2.59 -1.82
C LEU A 20 12.31 -1.81 -2.32
N PRO A 21 12.12 -0.73 -3.11
CA PRO A 21 10.86 -0.32 -3.71
C PRO A 21 10.41 -1.28 -4.82
N SER A 22 9.09 -1.38 -5.04
CA SER A 22 8.50 -2.22 -6.09
C SER A 22 7.90 -1.42 -7.23
N ASP A 23 8.39 -1.66 -8.44
CA ASP A 23 7.90 -1.07 -9.69
C ASP A 23 6.55 -1.67 -10.12
N GLN A 24 6.28 -2.92 -9.70
CA GLN A 24 5.10 -3.67 -10.11
C GLN A 24 3.86 -3.35 -9.25
N PHE A 25 4.03 -2.62 -8.16
CA PHE A 25 2.97 -2.40 -7.19
C PHE A 25 1.84 -1.50 -7.71
N GLU A 26 2.16 -0.55 -8.60
CA GLU A 26 1.22 0.42 -9.19
C GLU A 26 -0.07 -0.24 -9.68
N ASN A 27 0.08 -1.24 -10.54
CA ASN A 27 -1.03 -1.91 -11.23
C ASN A 27 -1.36 -3.29 -10.63
N LEU A 28 -0.86 -3.59 -9.42
CA LEU A 28 -1.06 -4.89 -8.80
C LEU A 28 -2.53 -5.11 -8.41
N GLU A 29 -3.15 -6.13 -8.99
CA GLU A 29 -4.54 -6.50 -8.78
C GLU A 29 -4.66 -8.02 -8.68
N ILE A 30 -5.70 -8.51 -8.01
CA ILE A 30 -5.92 -9.94 -7.76
C ILE A 30 -7.33 -10.32 -8.20
N SER A 31 -7.49 -11.49 -8.85
CA SER A 31 -8.81 -12.03 -9.17
C SER A 31 -9.56 -12.42 -7.90
N ILE A 32 -10.88 -12.22 -7.88
CA ILE A 32 -11.75 -12.65 -6.78
C ILE A 32 -11.58 -14.13 -6.43
N ASP A 33 -11.30 -14.99 -7.42
CA ASP A 33 -11.16 -16.43 -7.22
C ASP A 33 -9.96 -16.77 -6.33
N LYS A 34 -8.92 -15.93 -6.36
CA LYS A 34 -7.70 -16.09 -5.55
C LYS A 34 -7.81 -15.49 -4.15
N LEU A 35 -8.95 -14.87 -3.78
CA LEU A 35 -9.09 -14.21 -2.48
C LEU A 35 -9.07 -15.20 -1.30
N LYS A 36 -9.60 -16.42 -1.49
CA LYS A 36 -9.62 -17.46 -0.45
C LYS A 36 -8.21 -17.89 -0.04
N GLU A 37 -7.32 -18.00 -1.03
CA GLU A 37 -5.92 -18.42 -0.86
C GLU A 37 -4.97 -17.21 -0.72
N TYR A 38 -5.51 -16.00 -0.64
CA TYR A 38 -4.70 -14.79 -0.71
C TYR A 38 -3.66 -14.68 0.40
N LYS A 39 -3.97 -15.18 1.60
CA LYS A 39 -3.01 -15.23 2.72
C LYS A 39 -1.80 -16.08 2.38
N GLU A 40 -2.01 -17.24 1.75
CA GLU A 40 -0.95 -18.14 1.33
C GLU A 40 -0.17 -17.55 0.14
N LEU A 41 -0.88 -16.98 -0.84
CA LEU A 41 -0.27 -16.28 -1.97
C LEU A 41 0.71 -15.18 -1.51
N VAL A 42 0.25 -14.28 -0.64
CA VAL A 42 1.12 -13.24 -0.05
C VAL A 42 2.20 -13.88 0.81
N GLY A 43 1.86 -14.94 1.55
CA GLY A 43 2.79 -15.73 2.32
C GLY A 43 3.91 -16.35 1.49
N ASN A 44 3.72 -16.60 0.19
CA ASN A 44 4.75 -17.14 -0.70
C ASN A 44 5.54 -16.03 -1.41
N ILE A 45 4.87 -14.94 -1.80
CA ILE A 45 5.48 -13.83 -2.56
C ILE A 45 6.26 -12.87 -1.65
N SER A 46 5.76 -12.62 -0.44
CA SER A 46 6.27 -11.54 0.41
C SER A 46 7.65 -11.84 0.94
N SER A 47 8.60 -10.91 0.79
CA SER A 47 9.88 -10.96 1.51
C SER A 47 9.77 -10.40 2.93
N TYR A 48 8.62 -9.84 3.30
CA TYR A 48 8.36 -9.12 4.53
C TYR A 48 7.38 -9.91 5.42
N LYS A 49 7.69 -11.19 5.68
CA LYS A 49 6.80 -12.08 6.46
C LYS A 49 6.99 -11.92 7.97
N ASP A 50 8.23 -11.66 8.39
CA ASP A 50 8.65 -11.61 9.79
C ASP A 50 8.54 -10.18 10.34
N LEU A 51 7.56 -9.95 11.20
CA LEU A 51 7.30 -8.65 11.82
C LEU A 51 8.40 -8.20 12.76
N ASN A 52 9.21 -9.11 13.31
CA ASN A 52 10.31 -8.74 14.19
C ASN A 52 11.45 -8.04 13.42
N LYS A 53 11.50 -8.22 12.10
CA LYS A 53 12.46 -7.56 11.20
C LYS A 53 11.95 -6.23 10.65
N TYR A 54 10.72 -5.83 10.98
CA TYR A 54 10.16 -4.56 10.51
C TYR A 54 10.79 -3.41 11.27
N ASP A 55 11.56 -2.60 10.56
CA ASP A 55 12.01 -1.30 11.02
C ASP A 55 11.12 -0.18 10.48
N TYR A 56 11.38 1.04 10.95
CA TYR A 56 10.67 2.22 10.49
C TYR A 56 10.85 2.43 8.97
N ILE A 57 12.02 2.13 8.41
CA ILE A 57 12.28 2.29 6.97
C ILE A 57 11.36 1.39 6.15
N THR A 58 11.24 0.13 6.54
CA THR A 58 10.38 -0.86 5.88
C THR A 58 8.92 -0.42 5.94
N TYR A 59 8.42 -0.05 7.13
CA TYR A 59 7.04 0.40 7.28
C TYR A 59 6.74 1.63 6.41
N TYR A 60 7.59 2.66 6.48
CA TYR A 60 7.40 3.87 5.67
C TYR A 60 7.47 3.59 4.17
N SER A 61 8.35 2.70 3.72
CA SER A 61 8.45 2.31 2.31
C SER A 61 7.18 1.60 1.83
N LEU A 62 6.64 0.67 2.62
CA LEU A 62 5.36 0.02 2.35
C LEU A 62 4.23 1.07 2.26
N THR A 63 4.14 1.96 3.26
CA THR A 63 3.13 3.03 3.31
C THR A 63 3.22 3.94 2.08
N ILE A 64 4.42 4.33 1.66
CA ILE A 64 4.64 5.17 0.47
C ILE A 64 4.09 4.50 -0.79
N HIS A 65 4.34 3.19 -0.99
CA HIS A 65 3.83 2.50 -2.16
C HIS A 65 2.30 2.46 -2.20
N HIS A 66 1.66 2.23 -1.04
CA HIS A 66 0.21 2.33 -0.92
C HIS A 66 -0.29 3.75 -1.17
N LEU A 67 0.43 4.76 -0.71
CA LEU A 67 0.06 6.16 -0.88
C LEU A 67 0.13 6.62 -2.34
N ARG A 68 1.20 6.24 -3.05
CA ARG A 68 1.34 6.49 -4.50
C ARG A 68 0.21 5.84 -5.31
N LYS A 69 -0.18 4.64 -4.91
CA LYS A 69 -1.29 3.93 -5.56
C LYS A 69 -2.65 4.58 -5.26
N ALA A 70 -2.87 5.03 -4.03
CA ALA A 70 -4.05 5.82 -3.69
C ALA A 70 -4.12 7.11 -4.53
N ASN A 71 -2.98 7.80 -4.71
CA ASN A 71 -2.87 8.96 -5.58
C ASN A 71 -3.28 8.62 -7.04
N LYS A 72 -2.76 7.50 -7.56
CA LYS A 72 -3.09 7.03 -8.90
C LYS A 72 -4.58 6.76 -9.06
N ILE A 73 -5.23 6.16 -8.07
CA ILE A 73 -6.67 5.88 -8.11
C ILE A 73 -7.50 7.17 -8.09
N VAL A 74 -7.13 8.13 -7.24
CA VAL A 74 -7.97 9.33 -7.01
C VAL A 74 -7.71 10.44 -8.02
N TYR A 75 -6.47 10.61 -8.45
CA TYR A 75 -6.00 11.74 -9.26
C TYR A 75 -5.29 11.32 -10.55
N ASN A 76 -5.18 10.02 -10.83
CA ASN A 76 -4.50 9.46 -12.02
C ASN A 76 -2.98 9.71 -12.08
N VAL A 77 -2.34 10.06 -10.96
CA VAL A 77 -0.89 10.32 -10.85
C VAL A 77 -0.23 9.31 -9.92
N TYR A 78 0.79 8.58 -10.39
CA TYR A 78 1.52 7.60 -9.56
C TYR A 78 2.77 8.20 -8.89
N ASP A 79 2.53 9.22 -8.07
CA ASP A 79 3.57 9.90 -7.29
C ASP A 79 3.17 10.04 -5.82
N LEU A 80 4.12 10.39 -4.97
CA LEU A 80 3.89 10.59 -3.54
C LEU A 80 3.02 11.83 -3.33
N LEU A 81 1.89 11.68 -2.63
CA LEU A 81 1.09 12.81 -2.18
C LEU A 81 1.87 13.63 -1.15
N GLY A 82 1.78 14.94 -1.22
CA GLY A 82 2.15 15.83 -0.14
C GLY A 82 1.12 15.79 1.00
N LYS A 83 1.48 16.39 2.13
CA LYS A 83 0.66 16.41 3.36
C LYS A 83 -0.74 16.99 3.13
N GLU A 84 -0.82 18.15 2.48
CA GLU A 84 -2.12 18.83 2.27
C GLU A 84 -3.03 18.08 1.30
N GLU A 85 -2.44 17.38 0.32
CA GLU A 85 -3.19 16.56 -0.64
C GLU A 85 -3.68 15.28 0.01
N TYR A 86 -2.86 14.66 0.88
CA TYR A 86 -3.28 13.52 1.69
C TYR A 86 -4.47 13.84 2.59
N LEU A 87 -4.46 14.99 3.28
CA LEU A 87 -5.56 15.41 4.15
C LEU A 87 -6.88 15.63 3.38
N LYS A 88 -6.80 15.83 2.07
CA LYS A 88 -7.95 15.98 1.15
C LYS A 88 -8.23 14.71 0.35
N LEU A 89 -7.51 13.61 0.62
CA LEU A 89 -7.65 12.36 -0.11
C LEU A 89 -9.07 11.83 0.03
N ASN A 90 -9.76 11.68 -1.10
CA ASN A 90 -11.14 11.24 -1.11
C ASN A 90 -11.23 9.71 -1.06
N MET A 91 -11.49 9.17 0.13
CA MET A 91 -11.64 7.73 0.35
C MET A 91 -12.87 7.12 -0.36
N LEU A 92 -13.90 7.91 -0.68
CA LEU A 92 -15.06 7.43 -1.45
C LEU A 92 -14.67 7.10 -2.88
N LYS A 93 -13.81 7.92 -3.51
CA LYS A 93 -13.29 7.62 -4.85
C LYS A 93 -12.50 6.30 -4.89
N ILE A 94 -11.74 6.00 -3.83
CA ILE A 94 -11.02 4.73 -3.71
C ILE A 94 -12.01 3.57 -3.60
N TYR A 95 -13.09 3.74 -2.84
CA TYR A 95 -14.13 2.73 -2.72
C TYR A 95 -14.86 2.47 -4.03
N GLU A 96 -15.33 3.53 -4.69
CA GLU A 96 -16.01 3.45 -5.99
C GLU A 96 -15.12 2.75 -7.02
N TYR A 97 -13.83 3.09 -7.06
CA TYR A 97 -12.86 2.41 -7.92
C TYR A 97 -12.77 0.90 -7.64
N GLN A 98 -12.70 0.49 -6.36
CA GLN A 98 -12.63 -0.94 -6.00
C GLN A 98 -13.91 -1.69 -6.37
N ILE A 99 -15.08 -1.07 -6.18
CA ILE A 99 -16.38 -1.65 -6.56
C ILE A 99 -16.50 -1.79 -8.08
N ASN A 100 -16.11 -0.77 -8.84
CA ASN A 100 -16.14 -0.82 -10.30
C ASN A 100 -15.20 -1.90 -10.83
N LEU A 101 -13.97 -1.98 -10.30
CA LEU A 101 -13.01 -3.02 -10.68
C LEU A 101 -13.53 -4.43 -10.38
N LEU A 102 -14.22 -4.60 -9.24
CA LEU A 102 -14.83 -5.86 -8.87
C LEU A 102 -15.98 -6.24 -9.80
N ASN A 103 -16.87 -5.31 -10.11
CA ASN A 103 -18.06 -5.56 -10.93
C ASN A 103 -17.70 -5.79 -12.40
N GLU A 104 -16.78 -5.00 -12.95
CA GLU A 104 -16.43 -5.04 -14.37
C GLU A 104 -15.39 -6.12 -14.70
N LYS A 105 -14.39 -6.29 -13.84
CA LYS A 105 -13.22 -7.15 -14.13
C LYS A 105 -13.10 -8.34 -13.20
N ARG A 106 -13.98 -8.48 -12.19
CA ARG A 106 -13.89 -9.53 -11.16
C ARG A 106 -12.55 -9.51 -10.42
N ARG A 107 -11.95 -8.32 -10.28
CA ARG A 107 -10.64 -8.10 -9.65
C ARG A 107 -10.73 -7.12 -8.50
N VAL A 108 -9.74 -7.16 -7.62
CA VAL A 108 -9.55 -6.21 -6.52
C VAL A 108 -8.15 -5.65 -6.62
N SER A 109 -8.02 -4.34 -6.49
CA SER A 109 -6.72 -3.67 -6.52
C SER A 109 -6.04 -3.83 -5.17
N VAL A 110 -4.77 -4.24 -5.18
CA VAL A 110 -3.97 -4.43 -3.96
C VAL A 110 -3.63 -3.06 -3.39
N LEU A 111 -4.49 -2.57 -2.48
CA LEU A 111 -4.34 -1.33 -1.73
C LEU A 111 -4.81 -1.59 -0.30
N ASN A 112 -3.97 -1.26 0.69
CA ASN A 112 -4.30 -1.32 2.10
C ASN A 112 -4.34 0.12 2.62
N THR A 113 -5.50 0.58 3.08
CA THR A 113 -5.65 1.92 3.67
C THR A 113 -5.37 1.92 5.18
N CYS A 114 -5.39 0.77 5.85
CA CYS A 114 -5.05 0.67 7.27
C CYS A 114 -3.57 1.02 7.54
N ILE A 115 -2.68 0.80 6.57
CA ILE A 115 -1.27 1.21 6.69
C ILE A 115 -1.11 2.75 6.72
N PHE A 116 -2.18 3.51 6.48
CA PHE A 116 -2.16 4.96 6.61
C PHE A 116 -2.42 5.46 8.04
N ALA A 117 -2.70 4.55 8.99
CA ALA A 117 -2.96 4.92 10.39
C ALA A 117 -1.88 5.82 11.01
N LEU A 118 -0.60 5.64 10.64
CA LEU A 118 0.47 6.51 11.11
C LEU A 118 0.40 7.93 10.52
N ILE A 119 -0.04 8.04 9.26
CA ILE A 119 -0.26 9.33 8.61
C ILE A 119 -1.46 10.03 9.24
N ASP A 120 -2.55 9.29 9.51
CA ASP A 120 -3.75 9.82 10.15
C ASP A 120 -3.46 10.32 11.58
N PHE A 121 -2.62 9.59 12.31
CA PHE A 121 -2.25 9.95 13.68
C PHE A 121 -1.28 11.14 13.75
N ALA A 122 -0.28 11.19 12.88
CA ALA A 122 0.78 12.20 12.93
C ALA A 122 1.28 12.60 11.53
N PRO A 123 0.46 13.30 10.73
CA PRO A 123 0.76 13.55 9.31
C PRO A 123 2.04 14.36 9.13
N THR A 124 2.22 15.44 9.91
CA THR A 124 3.45 16.26 9.85
C THR A 124 4.71 15.44 10.16
N LYS A 125 4.67 14.56 11.16
CA LYS A 125 5.83 13.71 11.51
C LYS A 125 6.14 12.73 10.39
N PHE A 126 5.10 12.12 9.80
CA PHE A 126 5.25 11.20 8.69
C PHE A 126 5.92 11.87 7.49
N PHE A 127 5.34 12.98 6.99
CA PHE A 127 5.88 13.65 5.80
C PHE A 127 7.28 14.25 6.02
N ASN A 128 7.57 14.78 7.22
CA ASN A 128 8.92 15.23 7.56
C ASN A 128 9.94 14.08 7.55
N PHE A 129 9.57 12.90 8.05
CA PHE A 129 10.44 11.73 8.01
C PHE A 129 10.68 11.27 6.57
N VAL A 130 9.63 11.26 5.74
CA VAL A 130 9.77 10.89 4.32
C VAL A 130 10.72 11.83 3.59
N GLU A 131 10.58 13.14 3.79
CA GLU A 131 11.43 14.13 3.13
C GLU A 131 12.90 13.99 3.58
N LYS A 132 13.14 13.78 4.87
CA LYS A 132 14.49 13.56 5.41
C LYS A 132 15.15 12.28 4.90
N ASN A 133 14.37 11.23 4.63
CA ASN A 133 14.86 9.90 4.27
C ASN A 133 14.54 9.50 2.82
N LYS A 134 14.23 10.47 1.96
CA LYS A 134 13.72 10.25 0.59
C LYS A 134 14.59 9.31 -0.23
N ASN A 135 15.92 9.47 -0.15
CA ASN A 135 16.87 8.61 -0.86
C ASN A 135 16.78 7.15 -0.39
N ILE A 136 16.62 6.92 0.91
CA ILE A 136 16.55 5.56 1.45
C ILE A 136 15.19 4.93 1.10
N LEU A 137 14.11 5.72 1.17
CA LEU A 137 12.76 5.21 0.98
C LEU A 137 12.39 4.99 -0.50
N LEU A 138 12.97 5.78 -1.42
CA LEU A 138 12.63 5.77 -2.84
C LEU A 138 13.71 5.16 -3.75
N LEU A 139 14.98 5.04 -3.30
CA LEU A 139 16.10 4.58 -4.15
C LEU A 139 16.75 3.26 -3.70
N VAL A 140 16.25 2.59 -2.67
CA VAL A 140 17.00 1.48 -2.08
C VAL A 140 16.79 0.14 -2.79
N LYS A 141 17.72 -0.17 -3.70
CA LYS A 141 18.30 -1.51 -3.83
C LYS A 141 19.15 -1.81 -2.59
N LEU A 142 18.59 -2.31 -1.49
CA LEU A 142 19.40 -2.91 -0.42
C LEU A 142 18.95 -4.35 -0.21
N PHE A 143 19.80 -5.24 -0.74
CA PHE A 143 20.10 -6.57 -0.24
C PHE A 143 19.44 -6.90 1.10
N ARG A 144 18.56 -7.90 1.10
CA ARG A 144 18.61 -9.04 2.04
C ARG A 144 17.99 -10.27 1.39
N SER A 145 18.79 -10.94 0.57
CA SER A 145 18.71 -12.39 0.36
C SER A 145 19.58 -13.02 1.45
N CYS A 146 18.96 -13.45 2.55
CA CYS A 146 19.48 -14.45 3.48
C CYS A 146 18.28 -15.20 4.05
#